data_AF-A0ABC9TM60-F1
#
_entry.id   AF-A0ABC9TM60-F1
#
_cell.length_a   1.000
_cell.length_b   1.000
_cell.length_c   1.000
_cell.angle_alpha   90.00
_cell.angle_beta   90.00
_cell.angle_gamma   90.00
#
_symmetry.space_group_name_H-M   'P 1'
#
loop_
_entity.id
_entity.type
_entity.pdbx_description
1 polymer ?
#
loop_
_entity_poly.entity_id
_entity_poly.type
_entity_poly.pdbx_seq_one_letter_code
_entity_poly.pdbx_strand_id
1 'polypeptide(L)' 'MKLIHKKFIGKDTQIIMVYSKGRYTVSICINDLKNYCNQLYRIFNDKEEGERYYKGLCELEEQL' A
#
# COMPACT_ATOMS: atom_id res chain seq x y z
N MET A 1 7.14 13.23 3.21
CA MET A 1 6.52 11.90 3.06
C MET A 1 7.01 11.02 4.18
N LYS A 2 6.12 10.31 4.89
CA LYS A 2 6.46 9.42 6.01
C LYS A 2 5.95 8.01 5.70
N LEU A 3 6.80 6.99 5.81
CA LEU A 3 6.39 5.59 5.71
C LEU A 3 5.67 5.19 7.01
N ILE A 4 4.50 4.55 6.88
CA ILE A 4 3.73 4.02 8.02
C ILE A 4 3.84 2.50 8.06
N HIS A 5 3.49 1.84 6.96
CA HIS A 5 3.53 0.39 6.85
C HIS A 5 4.17 -0.06 5.54
N LYS A 6 4.80 -1.22 5.58
CA LYS A 6 5.37 -1.89 4.42
C LYS A 6 5.32 -3.41 4.64
N LYS A 7 4.75 -4.15 3.70
CA LYS A 7 4.77 -5.62 3.64
C LYS A 7 5.14 -6.07 2.23
N PHE A 8 5.96 -7.09 2.11
CA PHE A 8 6.19 -7.79 0.84
C PHE A 8 5.15 -8.90 0.70
N ILE A 9 4.50 -8.97 -0.46
CA ILE A 9 3.43 -9.94 -0.76
C ILE A 9 3.82 -10.87 -1.93
N GLY A 10 5.11 -11.24 -2.00
CA GLY A 10 5.70 -12.00 -3.08
C GLY A 10 7.13 -11.55 -3.39
N LYS A 11 7.73 -12.11 -4.44
CA LYS A 11 9.13 -11.84 -4.82
C LYS A 11 9.37 -10.38 -5.19
N ASP A 12 8.41 -9.77 -5.89
CA ASP A 12 8.56 -8.44 -6.49
C ASP A 12 7.44 -7.47 -6.13
N THR A 13 6.48 -7.87 -5.29
CA THR A 13 5.31 -7.05 -4.94
C THR A 13 5.35 -6.63 -3.48
N GLN A 14 5.06 -5.36 -3.21
CA GLN A 14 4.99 -4.79 -1.86
C GLN A 14 3.75 -3.92 -1.69
N ILE A 15 3.11 -4.00 -0.53
CA ILE A 15 2.07 -3.06 -0.10
C ILE A 15 2.74 -2.02 0.80
N ILE A 16 2.51 -0.75 0.51
CA ILE A 16 3.09 0.38 1.24
C ILE A 16 1.98 1.32 1.66
N MET A 17 1.99 1.75 2.93
CA MET A 17 1.21 2.88 3.40
C MET A 17 2.12 4.04 3.75
N VAL A 18 1.86 5.21 3.17
CA VAL A 18 2.61 6.46 3.43
C VAL A 18 1.66 7.58 3.85
N TYR A 19 2.19 8.54 4.61
CA TYR A 19 1.54 9.81 4.88
C TYR A 19 2.29 10.95 4.16
N SER A 20 1.56 11.73 3.38
CA SER A 20 2.11 12.84 2.63
C SER A 20 1.04 13.90 2.38
N LYS A 21 1.40 15.19 2.47
CA LYS A 21 0.51 16.32 2.18
C LYS A 21 -0.86 16.23 2.88
N GLY A 22 -0.89 15.83 4.16
CA GLY A 22 -2.13 15.74 4.92
C GLY A 22 -2.98 14.50 4.64
N ARG A 23 -2.51 13.57 3.79
CA ARG A 23 -3.27 12.40 3.34
C ARG A 23 -2.49 11.11 3.61
N TYR A 24 -3.24 10.04 3.82
CA TYR A 24 -2.72 8.68 3.85
C TYR A 24 -2.86 8.07 2.47
N THR A 25 -1.89 7.29 2.04
CA THR A 25 -1.91 6.61 0.74
C THR A 25 -1.45 5.19 0.92
N VAL A 26 -2.28 4.24 0.52
CA VAL A 26 -1.92 2.82 0.46
C VAL A 26 -1.70 2.47 -1.00
N SER A 27 -0.57 1.84 -1.33
CA SER A 27 -0.16 1.50 -2.70
C SER A 27 0.35 0.08 -2.78
N ILE A 28 0.02 -0.63 -3.85
CA ILE A 28 0.65 -1.89 -4.22
C ILE A 28 1.69 -1.58 -5.29
N CYS A 29 2.97 -1.79 -4.97
CA CYS A 29 4.09 -1.54 -5.85
C CYS A 29 4.69 -2.86 -6.32
N ILE A 30 4.99 -2.98 -7.62
CA ILE A 30 5.61 -4.16 -8.23
C ILE A 30 6.98 -3.74 -8.77
N ASN A 31 8.06 -4.15 -8.13
CA ASN A 31 9.44 -3.68 -8.36
C ASN A 31 9.89 -3.73 -9.84
N ASP A 32 9.37 -4.65 -10.64
CA ASP A 32 9.72 -4.79 -12.07
C ASP A 32 8.98 -3.83 -13.02
N LEU A 33 7.92 -3.16 -12.55
CA LEU A 33 7.18 -2.18 -13.34
C LEU A 33 7.74 -0.77 -13.09
N LYS A 34 8.96 -0.52 -13.58
CA LYS A 34 9.69 0.77 -13.49
C LYS A 34 8.86 2.02 -13.85
N ASN A 35 7.75 1.88 -14.57
CA ASN A 35 6.89 2.99 -15.02
C ASN A 35 5.40 2.89 -14.63
N TYR A 36 4.94 1.84 -13.92
CA TYR A 36 3.50 1.61 -13.65
C TYR A 36 3.14 1.37 -12.16
N CYS A 37 4.11 1.46 -11.25
CA CYS A 37 4.00 1.03 -9.84
C CYS A 37 2.93 1.71 -8.97
N ASN A 38 2.24 2.74 -9.44
CA ASN A 38 1.20 3.41 -8.68
C ASN A 38 -0.19 3.23 -9.31
N GLN A 39 -0.45 2.22 -10.15
CA GLN A 39 -1.81 2.06 -10.70
C GLN A 39 -2.83 1.59 -9.66
N LEU A 40 -2.38 0.92 -8.59
CA LEU A 40 -3.23 0.44 -7.50
C LEU A 40 -2.88 1.16 -6.20
N TYR A 41 -3.30 2.42 -6.11
CA TYR A 41 -3.22 3.19 -4.87
C TYR A 41 -4.57 3.79 -4.51
N ARG A 42 -4.78 3.97 -3.21
CA ARG A 42 -5.95 4.67 -2.68
C ARG A 42 -5.51 5.70 -1.65
N ILE A 43 -6.13 6.87 -1.74
CA ILE A 43 -5.88 8.00 -0.85
C ILE A 43 -6.99 8.05 0.20
N PHE A 44 -6.60 8.27 1.45
CA PHE A 44 -7.50 8.39 2.59
C PHE A 44 -7.22 9.69 3.34
N ASN A 45 -8.30 10.29 3.88
CA ASN A 45 -8.20 11.41 4.80
C ASN A 45 -7.91 10.94 6.23
N ASP A 46 -8.47 9.80 6.58
CA ASP A 46 -8.39 9.22 7.91
C ASP A 46 -7.34 8.11 7.98
N LYS A 47 -6.68 8.01 9.14
CA LYS A 47 -5.63 7.02 9.38
C LYS A 47 -6.23 5.62 9.51
N GLU A 48 -7.31 5.48 10.27
CA GLU A 48 -7.93 4.18 10.56
C GLU A 48 -8.51 3.58 9.28
N GLU A 49 -9.10 4.39 8.41
CA GLU A 49 -9.58 3.96 7.10
C GLU A 49 -8.42 3.41 6.23
N GLY A 50 -7.30 4.13 6.19
CA GLY A 50 -6.10 3.68 5.48
C GLY A 50 -5.51 2.40 6.07
N GLU A 51 -5.48 2.28 7.40
CA GLU A 51 -4.99 1.07 8.08
C GLU A 51 -5.91 -0.14 7.85
N ARG A 52 -7.24 0.04 7.85
CA ARG A 52 -8.19 -1.03 7.53
C ARG A 52 -7.98 -1.55 6.11
N TYR A 53 -7.83 -0.64 5.15
CA TYR A 53 -7.58 -1.03 3.76
C TYR A 53 -6.23 -1.73 3.61
N TYR A 54 -5.18 -1.23 4.26
CA TYR A 54 -3.87 -1.89 4.28
C TYR A 54 -3.94 -3.32 4.83
N LYS A 55 -4.64 -3.52 5.95
CA LYS A 55 -4.81 -4.85 6.56
C LYS A 55 -5.57 -5.81 5.64
N GLY A 56 -6.68 -5.36 5.04
CA GLY A 56 -7.42 -6.19 4.08
C GLY A 56 -6.58 -6.61 2.88
N LEU A 57 -5.69 -5.74 2.37
CA LEU A 57 -4.74 -6.11 1.32
C LEU A 57 -3.70 -7.15 1.80
N CYS A 58 -3.27 -7.08 3.06
CA CYS A 58 -2.31 -8.02 3.63
C CYS A 58 -2.91 -9.41 3.88
N GLU A 59 -4.22 -9.48 4.15
CA GLU A 59 -4.97 -10.73 4.40
C GLU A 59 -5.34 -11.46 3.10
N LEU A 60 -5.53 -10.73 1.99
CA LEU A 60 -5.75 -11.33 0.66
C LEU A 60 -4.59 -12.23 0.21
N GLU A 61 -3.37 -11.99 0.70
CA GLU A 61 -2.22 -12.86 0.46
C GLU A 61 -2.34 -14.21 1.18
N GLU A 62 -2.95 -14.26 2.37
CA GLU A 62 -3.04 -15.50 3.16
C GLU A 62 -4.05 -16.51 2.58
N GLN A 63 -4.85 -16.11 1.59
CA GLN A 63 -5.90 -16.92 0.99
C GLN A 63 -5.56 -17.48 -0.40
N LEU A 64 -4.38 -17.20 -0.95
CA LEU A 64 -3.88 -17.70 -2.25
C LEU A 64 -2.77 -18.72 -2.07
#